data_AF-L5NEW7-F1
#
_entry.id   AF-L5NEW7-F1
#
_cell.length_a   1.000
_cell.length_b   1.000
_cell.length_c   1.000
_cell.angle_alpha   90.00
_cell.angle_beta   90.00
_cell.angle_gamma   90.00
#
_symmetry.space_group_name_H-M   'P 1'
#
loop_
_entity.id
_entity.type
_entity.pdbx_description
1 polymer ?
#
loop_
_entity_poly.entity_id
_entity_poly.type
_entity_poly.pdbx_seq_one_letter_code
_entity_poly.pdbx_strand_id
1 'polypeptide(L)'
;MTNDERRRTTEVPADRREPVGEPVVRGDPAVTGDRAREAVGFDPTDPDSLAEAARTVRSFSESTAGDDDHVFMLRGAAACAALVR
;
A
#
# COMPACT_ATOMS: atom_id res chain seq x y z
N MET A 1 22.03 27.81 20.73
CA MET A 1 20.85 26.95 20.90
C MET A 1 20.64 26.21 19.59
N THR A 2 20.97 24.92 19.55
CA THR A 2 21.09 24.12 18.32
C THR A 2 19.74 23.50 17.96
N ASN A 3 19.47 23.30 16.66
CA ASN A 3 18.24 22.71 16.10
C ASN A 3 17.83 21.34 16.70
N ASP A 4 18.73 20.69 17.43
CA ASP A 4 18.59 19.34 17.98
C ASP A 4 17.63 19.25 19.19
N GLU A 5 17.46 20.33 19.96
CA GLU A 5 16.53 20.35 21.10
C GLU A 5 15.05 20.47 20.69
N ARG A 6 14.75 20.95 19.49
CA ARG A 6 13.36 21.04 18.99
C ARG A 6 12.77 19.71 18.53
N ARG A 7 13.58 18.64 18.41
CA ARG A 7 13.11 17.32 17.95
C ARG A 7 12.65 16.38 19.06
N ARG A 8 12.82 16.73 20.34
CA ARG A 8 12.69 15.74 21.44
C ARG A 8 11.36 15.66 22.18
N THR A 9 10.33 16.47 21.91
CA THR A 9 9.06 16.37 22.68
C THR A 9 7.83 16.87 21.91
N THR A 10 7.57 16.39 20.70
CA THR A 10 6.21 16.50 20.15
C THR A 10 5.89 15.22 19.42
N GLU A 11 5.45 14.21 20.18
CA GLU A 11 4.69 13.10 19.61
C GLU A 11 3.51 13.73 18.87
N VAL A 12 3.61 13.79 17.55
CA VAL A 12 2.48 14.19 16.71
C VAL A 12 1.50 13.01 16.81
N PRO A 13 0.27 13.20 17.32
CA PRO A 13 -0.68 12.12 17.40
C PRO A 13 -0.90 11.52 16.01
N ALA A 14 -0.74 10.20 15.89
CA ALA A 14 -1.04 9.48 14.65
C ALA A 14 -2.55 9.45 14.35
N ASP A 15 -3.36 9.68 15.39
CA ASP A 15 -4.81 9.70 15.30
C ASP A 15 -5.30 11.01 14.67
N ARG A 16 -6.14 10.88 13.64
CA ARG A 16 -6.84 12.02 13.05
C ARG A 16 -7.99 12.47 13.95
N ARG A 17 -8.16 13.79 14.06
CA ARG A 17 -9.31 14.41 14.75
C ARG A 17 -10.61 14.33 13.94
N GLU A 18 -10.50 14.26 12.62
CA GLU A 18 -11.62 14.20 11.69
C GLU A 18 -11.78 12.78 11.14
N PRO A 19 -13.01 12.27 11.02
CA PRO A 19 -13.25 10.95 10.47
C PRO A 19 -12.73 10.88 9.03
N VAL A 20 -12.04 9.79 8.73
CA VAL A 20 -11.78 9.43 7.34
C VAL A 20 -13.13 9.03 6.74
N GLY A 21 -13.43 9.49 5.53
CA GLY A 21 -14.59 8.98 4.82
C GLY A 21 -14.54 7.45 4.70
N GLU A 22 -15.66 6.84 4.33
CA GLU A 22 -15.76 5.38 4.16
C GLU A 22 -14.62 4.88 3.24
N PRO A 23 -13.93 3.78 3.59
CA PRO A 23 -12.97 3.15 2.71
C PRO A 23 -13.54 2.89 1.32
N VAL A 24 -12.85 3.37 0.28
CA VAL A 24 -13.27 3.19 -1.11
C VAL A 24 -12.42 2.12 -1.78
N VAL A 25 -13.07 1.06 -2.28
CA VAL A 25 -12.43 0.06 -3.14
C VAL A 25 -12.35 0.60 -4.56
N ARG A 26 -11.14 0.82 -5.07
CA ARG A 26 -10.94 1.41 -6.41
C ARG A 26 -11.40 0.54 -7.58
N GLY A 27 -11.63 -0.75 -7.35
CA GLY A 27 -12.19 -1.66 -8.35
C GLY A 27 -13.73 -1.67 -8.40
N ASP A 28 -14.42 -1.01 -7.46
CA ASP A 28 -15.88 -1.02 -7.41
C ASP A 28 -16.47 -0.03 -8.43
N PRO A 29 -17.23 -0.52 -9.44
CA PRO A 29 -17.90 0.34 -10.42
C PRO A 29 -18.90 1.32 -9.80
N ALA A 30 -19.53 0.96 -8.69
CA ALA A 30 -20.48 1.83 -7.99
C ALA A 30 -19.80 3.07 -7.39
N VAL A 31 -18.49 3.00 -7.11
CA VAL A 31 -17.74 4.09 -6.49
C VAL A 31 -16.80 4.80 -7.46
N THR A 32 -16.16 4.07 -8.37
CA THR A 32 -15.17 4.62 -9.30
C THR A 32 -15.71 4.94 -10.69
N GLY A 33 -16.94 4.55 -11.00
CA GLY A 33 -17.59 4.83 -12.28
C GLY A 33 -16.80 4.26 -13.45
N ASP A 34 -16.57 5.06 -14.49
CA ASP A 34 -15.84 4.60 -15.68
C ASP A 34 -14.39 4.18 -15.40
N ARG A 35 -13.76 4.74 -14.35
CA ARG A 35 -12.40 4.39 -13.95
C ARG A 35 -12.28 2.99 -13.33
N ALA A 36 -13.39 2.37 -12.94
CA ALA A 36 -13.39 1.00 -12.44
C ALA A 36 -12.82 0.02 -13.48
N ARG A 37 -13.10 0.27 -14.77
CA ARG A 37 -12.60 -0.58 -15.87
C ARG A 37 -11.10 -0.41 -16.10
N GLU A 38 -10.54 0.71 -15.68
CA GLU A 38 -9.11 1.03 -15.75
C GLU A 38 -8.37 0.63 -14.47
N ALA A 39 -9.11 0.30 -13.40
CA ALA A 39 -8.53 -0.09 -12.14
C ALA A 39 -7.89 -1.46 -12.26
N VAL A 40 -6.60 -1.53 -11.92
CA VAL A 40 -5.89 -2.81 -11.82
C VAL A 40 -6.49 -3.59 -10.65
N GLY A 41 -7.21 -4.66 -10.97
CA GLY A 41 -7.75 -5.62 -10.01
C GLY A 41 -6.84 -6.84 -9.89
N PHE A 42 -6.87 -7.48 -8.71
CA PHE A 42 -6.25 -8.77 -8.48
C PHE A 42 -7.33 -9.78 -8.10
N ASP A 43 -7.39 -10.92 -8.79
CA ASP A 43 -8.29 -12.03 -8.49
C ASP A 43 -7.45 -13.25 -8.07
N PRO A 44 -7.51 -13.70 -6.80
CA PRO A 44 -6.71 -14.83 -6.32
C PRO A 44 -7.14 -16.19 -6.92
N THR A 45 -8.28 -16.24 -7.61
CA THR A 45 -8.80 -17.45 -8.27
C THR A 45 -8.51 -17.48 -9.76
N ASP A 46 -8.05 -16.38 -10.35
CA ASP A 46 -7.67 -16.28 -11.75
C ASP A 46 -6.16 -16.59 -11.94
N PRO A 47 -5.82 -17.67 -12.68
CA PRO A 47 -4.42 -18.04 -12.91
C PRO A 47 -3.61 -16.96 -13.65
N ASP A 48 -4.24 -16.18 -14.53
CA ASP A 48 -3.53 -15.11 -15.26
C ASP A 48 -3.20 -13.95 -14.31
N SER A 49 -4.14 -13.56 -13.45
CA SER A 49 -3.90 -12.58 -12.38
C SER A 49 -2.77 -13.02 -11.44
N LEU A 50 -2.71 -14.31 -11.08
CA LEU A 50 -1.61 -14.86 -10.28
C LEU A 50 -0.26 -14.77 -11.00
N ALA A 51 -0.22 -15.08 -12.30
CA ALA A 51 1.00 -15.03 -13.10
C ALA A 51 1.53 -13.59 -13.27
N GLU A 52 0.63 -12.62 -13.46
CA GLU A 52 0.97 -11.19 -13.49
C GLU A 52 1.52 -10.74 -12.14
N ALA A 53 0.82 -11.05 -11.04
CA ALA A 53 1.25 -10.69 -9.70
C ALA A 53 2.64 -11.25 -9.36
N ALA A 54 2.90 -12.51 -9.71
CA ALA A 54 4.21 -13.13 -9.51
C ALA A 54 5.32 -12.42 -10.30
N ARG A 55 5.04 -12.00 -11.54
CA ARG A 55 5.99 -11.23 -12.37
C ARG A 55 6.27 -9.85 -11.77
N THR A 56 5.26 -9.16 -11.27
CA THR A 56 5.42 -7.87 -10.59
C THR A 56 6.27 -8.01 -9.33
N VAL A 57 5.97 -8.99 -8.45
CA VAL A 57 6.73 -9.22 -7.22
C VAL A 57 8.18 -9.55 -7.53
N ARG A 58 8.42 -10.40 -8.54
CA ARG A 58 9.77 -10.74 -8.99
C ARG A 58 10.54 -9.50 -9.47
N SER A 59 9.93 -8.70 -10.35
CA SER A 59 10.55 -7.47 -10.85
C SER A 59 10.87 -6.49 -9.73
N PHE A 60 10.01 -6.39 -8.70
CA PHE A 60 10.27 -5.55 -7.53
C PHE A 60 11.45 -6.09 -6.71
N SER A 61 11.53 -7.40 -6.49
CA SER A 61 12.61 -8.03 -5.71
C SER A 61 13.98 -7.94 -6.40
N GLU A 62 14.01 -7.80 -7.73
CA GLU A 62 15.23 -7.67 -8.53
C GLU A 62 15.63 -6.18 -8.73
N SER A 63 14.77 -5.22 -8.38
CA SER A 63 15.00 -3.78 -8.60
C SER A 63 15.88 -3.17 -7.52
N THR A 64 17.04 -2.64 -7.86
CA THR A 64 18.09 -2.17 -6.92
C THR A 64 17.85 -0.77 -6.31
N ALA A 65 16.59 -0.31 -6.24
CA ALA A 65 16.27 1.03 -5.78
C ALA A 65 16.30 1.13 -4.24
N GLY A 66 17.48 1.43 -3.70
CA GLY A 66 17.74 1.62 -2.27
C GLY A 66 18.15 0.32 -1.59
N ASP A 67 19.29 0.32 -0.89
CA ASP A 67 19.93 -0.81 -0.20
C ASP A 67 19.08 -1.46 0.94
N ASP A 68 17.77 -1.24 0.98
CA ASP A 68 16.85 -1.77 1.98
C ASP A 68 16.23 -3.11 1.54
N ASP A 69 16.03 -4.01 2.52
CA ASP A 69 15.54 -5.37 2.32
C ASP A 69 14.13 -5.39 1.71
N HIS A 70 14.05 -5.69 0.40
CA HIS A 70 12.80 -5.82 -0.37
C HIS A 70 11.80 -6.78 0.29
N VAL A 71 12.29 -7.80 0.99
CA VAL A 71 11.44 -8.77 1.69
C VAL A 71 10.77 -8.11 2.90
N PHE A 72 11.47 -7.21 3.59
CA PHE A 72 10.91 -6.45 4.71
C PHE A 72 9.79 -5.51 4.23
N MET A 73 10.00 -4.83 3.10
CA MET A 73 8.97 -3.99 2.46
C MET A 73 7.74 -4.82 2.01
N LEU A 74 7.96 -5.96 1.34
CA LEU A 74 6.88 -6.85 0.92
C LEU A 74 6.06 -7.37 2.09
N ARG A 75 6.72 -7.73 3.21
CA ARG A 75 6.03 -8.18 4.43
C ARG A 75 5.18 -7.06 5.04
N GLY A 76 5.69 -5.83 5.09
CA GLY A 76 4.92 -4.67 5.54
C GLY A 76 3.70 -4.42 4.67
N ALA A 77 3.87 -4.45 3.34
CA ALA A 77 2.76 -4.30 2.40
C ALA A 77 1.70 -5.39 2.54
N ALA A 78 2.11 -6.65 2.67
CA ALA A 78 1.20 -7.79 2.87
C ALA A 78 0.43 -7.69 4.20
N ALA A 79 1.10 -7.28 5.28
CA ALA A 79 0.44 -7.05 6.57
C ALA A 79 -0.61 -5.94 6.46
N CYS A 80 -0.30 -4.82 5.81
CA CYS A 80 -1.26 -3.75 5.55
C CYS A 80 -2.46 -4.24 4.74
N ALA A 81 -2.24 -5.02 3.67
CA ALA A 81 -3.31 -5.58 2.84
C ALA A 81 -4.23 -6.54 3.62
N ALA A 82 -3.66 -7.36 4.52
CA ALA A 82 -4.43 -8.28 5.36
C ALA A 82 -5.33 -7.58 6.39
N LEU A 83 -5.00 -6.34 6.78
CA LEU A 83 -5.77 -5.54 7.74
C LEU A 83 -7.00 -4.85 7.12
N VAL A 84 -7.13 -4.81 5.79
CA VAL A 84 -8.25 -4.14 5.08
C VAL A 84 -9.43 -5.08 4.84
N ARG A 85 -9.60 -6.11 5.68
CA ARG A 85 -10.75 -7.00 5.67
C ARG A 85 -11.89 -6.44 6.52
#